data_AF-A0A3A4K063-F1
#
_entry.id   AF-A0A3A4K063-F1
#
_cell.length_a   1.000
_cell.length_b   1.000
_cell.length_c   1.000
_cell.angle_alpha   90.00
_cell.angle_beta   90.00
_cell.angle_gamma   90.00
#
_symmetry.space_group_name_H-M   'P 1'
#
loop_
_entity.id
_entity.type
_entity.pdbx_description
1 polymer ?
#
loop_
_entity_poly.entity_id
_entity_poly.type
_entity_poly.pdbx_seq_one_letter_code
_entity_poly.pdbx_strand_id
1 'polypeptide(L)' 'VRGSRISGGVCDAHGDHRIAMAIAVAVLGAREEAAINGWSCVAKSYPGFFEDLIALGASVQ' A
#
# COMPACT_ATOMS: atom_id res chain seq x y z
N VAL A 1 -16.50 9.33 6.56
CA VAL A 1 -16.25 8.18 5.65
C VAL A 1 -17.34 7.15 5.88
N ARG A 2 -17.99 6.64 4.83
CA ARG A 2 -18.91 5.48 4.92
C ARG A 2 -18.16 4.25 4.40
N GLY A 3 -18.18 3.16 5.16
CA GLY A 3 -17.43 1.95 4.80
C GLY A 3 -17.98 1.24 3.57
N SER A 4 -17.08 0.72 2.74
CA SER A 4 -17.35 -0.19 1.63
C SER A 4 -16.15 -1.09 1.39
N ARG A 5 -16.32 -2.12 0.56
CA ARG A 5 -15.18 -2.90 0.06
C ARG A 5 -14.37 -2.06 -0.92
N ILE A 6 -13.05 -2.21 -0.87
CA ILE A 6 -12.12 -1.60 -1.81
C ILE A 6 -12.10 -2.46 -3.08
N SER A 7 -12.15 -1.84 -4.26
CA SER A 7 -12.05 -2.57 -5.52
C SER A 7 -10.60 -3.00 -5.77
N GLY A 8 -9.68 -2.05 -5.84
CA GLY A 8 -8.31 -2.22 -6.32
C GLY A 8 -7.96 -1.02 -7.21
N GLY A 9 -7.00 -1.19 -8.12
CA GLY A 9 -6.65 -0.20 -9.12
C GLY A 9 -5.34 0.56 -8.87
N VAL A 10 -5.08 1.58 -9.69
CA VAL A 10 -3.83 2.34 -9.64
C VAL A 10 -4.01 3.61 -8.81
N CYS A 11 -3.11 3.83 -7.86
CA CYS A 11 -3.07 5.03 -7.01
C CYS A 11 -1.67 5.64 -7.00
N ASP A 12 -1.58 6.94 -6.75
CA ASP A 12 -0.31 7.66 -6.60
C ASP A 12 -0.15 8.16 -5.16
N ALA A 13 1.00 7.88 -4.56
CA ALA A 13 1.35 8.34 -3.22
C ALA A 13 1.78 9.81 -3.18
N HIS A 14 2.02 10.43 -4.34
CA HIS A 14 2.48 11.82 -4.49
C HIS A 14 3.73 12.15 -3.63
N GLY A 15 4.58 11.15 -3.39
CA GLY A 15 5.81 11.27 -2.61
C GLY A 15 5.63 11.32 -1.08
N ASP A 16 4.40 11.14 -0.56
CA ASP A 16 4.16 11.01 0.89
C ASP A 16 4.15 9.54 1.31
N HIS A 17 5.11 9.17 2.18
CA HIS A 17 5.28 7.82 2.69
C HIS A 17 4.07 7.32 3.47
N ARG A 18 3.35 8.20 4.15
CA ARG A 18 2.15 7.83 4.91
C ARG A 18 1.00 7.49 3.97
N ILE A 19 0.87 8.21 2.85
CA ILE A 19 -0.12 7.87 1.82
C ILE A 19 0.21 6.51 1.21
N ALA A 20 1.47 6.27 0.83
CA ALA A 20 1.91 4.98 0.30
C ALA A 20 1.60 3.82 1.27
N MET A 21 1.99 3.95 2.54
CA MET A 21 1.74 2.93 3.57
C MET A 21 0.24 2.73 3.86
N ALA A 22 -0.55 3.81 3.91
CA ALA A 22 -1.98 3.72 4.15
C ALA A 22 -2.70 3.01 2.99
N ILE A 23 -2.35 3.32 1.74
CA ILE A 23 -2.88 2.60 0.58
C ILE A 23 -2.47 1.14 0.64
N ALA A 24 -1.19 0.83 0.93
CA ALA A 24 -0.68 -0.53 1.02
C ALA A 24 -1.51 -1.41 1.96
N VAL A 25 -1.79 -0.91 3.17
CA VAL A 25 -2.61 -1.64 4.15
C VAL A 25 -4.07 -1.72 3.71
N ALA A 26 -4.61 -0.65 3.12
CA ALA A 26 -6.00 -0.63 2.66
C ALA A 26 -6.25 -1.67 1.55
N VAL A 27 -5.32 -1.84 0.61
CA VAL A 27 -5.49 -2.74 -0.53
C VAL A 27 -5.27 -4.21 -0.21
N LEU A 28 -4.75 -4.56 0.98
CA LEU A 28 -4.66 -5.97 1.43
C LEU A 28 -6.03 -6.66 1.46
N GLY A 29 -7.11 -5.91 1.64
CA GLY A 29 -8.50 -6.40 1.60
C GLY A 29 -9.26 -6.07 0.32
N ALA A 30 -8.57 -5.61 -0.74
CA ALA A 30 -9.19 -5.28 -2.01
C ALA A 30 -9.72 -6.52 -2.74
N ARG A 31 -10.68 -6.32 -3.65
CA ARG A 31 -11.24 -7.40 -4.49
C ARG A 31 -10.35 -7.73 -5.69
N GLU A 32 -9.58 -6.76 -6.13
CA GLU A 32 -8.76 -6.73 -7.33
C GLU A 32 -7.38 -6.21 -6.94
N GLU A 33 -6.40 -6.49 -7.79
CA GLU A 33 -5.03 -6.01 -7.59
C GLU A 33 -4.96 -4.48 -7.58
N ALA A 34 -3.99 -3.96 -6.84
CA ALA A 34 -3.72 -2.54 -6.76
C ALA A 34 -2.25 -2.25 -7.03
N ALA A 35 -1.98 -1.13 -7.69
CA ALA A 35 -0.63 -0.63 -7.96
C ALA A 35 -0.45 0.74 -7.30
N ILE A 36 0.64 0.92 -6.56
CA ILE A 36 0.95 2.15 -5.84
C ILE A 36 2.15 2.82 -6.51
N ASN A 37 1.92 3.92 -7.22
CA ASN A 37 2.97 4.76 -7.76
C ASN A 37 3.62 5.59 -6.64
N GLY A 38 4.93 5.82 -6.75
CA GLY A 38 5.68 6.61 -5.76
C GLY A 38 6.12 5.85 -4.51
N TRP A 39 6.17 4.51 -4.54
CA TRP A 39 6.54 3.66 -3.41
C TRP A 39 7.88 4.01 -2.74
N SER A 40 8.86 4.50 -3.50
CA SER A 40 10.21 4.80 -3.02
C SER A 40 10.27 5.79 -1.84
N CYS A 41 9.21 6.58 -1.62
CA CYS A 41 9.12 7.48 -0.47
C CYS A 41 9.02 6.75 0.88
N VAL A 42 8.50 5.52 0.93
CA VAL A 42 8.34 4.72 2.15
C VAL A 42 9.67 4.48 2.86
N ALA A 43 10.73 4.22 2.08
CA ALA A 43 12.07 3.97 2.61
C ALA A 43 12.66 5.15 3.40
N LYS A 44 12.12 6.36 3.26
CA LYS A 44 12.56 7.52 4.06
C LYS A 44 12.20 7.39 5.54
N SER A 45 11.06 6.76 5.84
CA SER A 45 10.54 6.63 7.21
C SER A 45 10.59 5.21 7.73
N TYR A 46 10.38 4.22 6.85
CA TYR A 46 10.28 2.81 7.21
C TYR A 46 10.86 1.93 6.10
N PRO A 47 12.20 1.81 6.02
CA PRO A 47 12.89 0.98 5.03
C PRO A 47 12.41 -0.48 4.99
N GLY A 48 12.14 -1.09 6.15
CA GLY A 48 11.72 -2.50 6.27
C GLY A 48 10.22 -2.77 6.07
N PHE A 49 9.43 -1.76 5.68
CA PHE A 49 7.98 -1.89 5.63
C PHE A 49 7.51 -2.96 4.62
N PHE A 50 8.20 -3.08 3.50
CA PHE A 50 7.86 -4.06 2.47
C PHE A 50 8.14 -5.49 2.94
N GLU A 51 9.28 -5.70 3.59
CA GLU A 51 9.67 -6.99 4.17
C GLU A 51 8.70 -7.42 5.27
N ASP A 52 8.26 -6.47 6.11
CA ASP A 52 7.29 -6.74 7.17
C ASP A 52 5.92 -7.14 6.59
N LEU A 53 5.47 -6.50 5.50
CA LEU A 53 4.25 -6.90 4.80
C LEU A 53 4.35 -8.34 4.28
N ILE A 54 5.46 -8.71 3.65
CA ILE A 54 5.71 -10.08 3.17
C ILE A 54 5.74 -11.08 4.34
N ALA A 55 6.44 -10.75 5.43
CA ALA A 55 6.54 -11.60 6.61
C ALA A 55 5.17 -11.86 7.27
N LEU A 56 4.24 -10.91 7.15
CA LEU A 56 2.85 -11.03 7.60
C LEU A 56 1.93 -11.75 6.60
N GLY A 57 2.45 -12.17 5.43
CA GLY A 57 1.73 -12.94 4.42
C GLY A 57 1.02 -12.09 3.36
N ALA A 58 1.37 -10.80 3.23
CA ALA A 58 0.85 -9.98 2.14
C ALA A 58 1.41 -10.47 0.79
N SER A 59 0.54 -10.56 -0.22
CA SER A 59 0.96 -10.80 -1.60
C SER A 59 1.29 -9.46 -2.26
N VAL A 60 2.57 -9.09 -2.26
CA VAL A 60 3.10 -7.83 -2.81
C VAL A 60 4.25 -8.13 -3.79
N GLN A 61 4.39 -7.30 -4.82
CA GLN A 61 5.40 -7.43 -5.89
C GLN A 61 5.98 -6.08 -6.28
#